data_AF-A0A0Q8ZKK5-F1
#
_entry.id   AF-A0A0Q8ZKK5-F1
#
_cell.length_a   1.000
_cell.length_b   1.000
_cell.length_c   1.000
_cell.angle_alpha   90.00
_cell.angle_beta   90.00
_cell.angle_gamma   90.00
#
_symmetry.space_group_name_H-M   'P 1'
#
loop_
_entity.id
_entity.type
_entity.pdbx_description
1 polymer ?
#
loop_
_entity_poly.entity_id
_entity_poly.type
_entity_poly.pdbx_seq_one_letter_code
_entity_poly.pdbx_strand_id
1 'polypeptide(L)'
;MHTVDAVATILLFVVLLGWVGLAVYAGAMSVMLSDSGAPGIAMVGVALAVVGIPASAVAVYVVAVVSAWRADGYTFYYPLVAFAAGTALGASVAAVAFGLVRLGLRLHGTDADSSPEAVPAPAVYTFDTVHEVRDGGLVIELGIERSSGRRYLRTPMPQRDGEYREYHGIDVAMYDLFSDDPEAALAFAAQCRAGRHEDRWLPPPGAPAAAPPSPDRKHLARKRAVLLTDHPADASGVAARGLPVGTPFVVIVGNRVDADGNLAVRLPGEGSDIVSVDARLLGVH
;
A
#
# COMPACT_ATOMS: atom_id res chain seq x y z
N MET A 1 -0.17 -52.42 -23.06
CA MET A 1 -1.17 -51.51 -22.45
C MET A 1 -0.62 -50.81 -21.22
N HIS A 2 0.02 -51.50 -20.28
CA HIS A 2 0.62 -50.87 -19.09
C HIS A 2 1.59 -49.70 -19.35
N THR A 3 2.38 -49.73 -20.43
CA THR A 3 3.32 -48.64 -20.75
C THR A 3 2.64 -47.37 -21.27
N VAL A 4 1.56 -47.50 -22.05
CA VAL A 4 0.82 -46.32 -22.56
C VAL A 4 0.04 -45.65 -21.44
N ASP A 5 -0.58 -46.43 -20.54
CA ASP A 5 -1.28 -45.93 -19.36
C ASP A 5 -0.32 -45.20 -18.41
N ALA A 6 0.87 -45.76 -18.19
CA ALA A 6 1.90 -45.14 -17.36
C ALA A 6 2.37 -43.81 -17.96
N VAL A 7 2.65 -43.77 -19.26
CA VAL A 7 3.06 -42.53 -19.96
C VAL A 7 1.96 -41.47 -19.92
N ALA A 8 0.70 -41.86 -20.16
CA ALA A 8 -0.44 -40.94 -20.07
C ALA A 8 -0.63 -40.39 -18.64
N THR A 9 -0.47 -41.23 -17.63
CA THR A 9 -0.54 -40.82 -16.21
C THR A 9 0.55 -39.81 -15.86
N ILE A 10 1.78 -40.08 -16.30
CA ILE A 10 2.93 -39.18 -16.06
C ILE A 10 2.71 -37.85 -16.77
N LEU A 11 2.29 -37.85 -18.04
CA LEU A 11 2.05 -36.62 -18.80
C LEU A 11 0.93 -35.77 -18.18
N LEU A 12 -0.19 -36.38 -17.81
CA LEU A 12 -1.30 -35.68 -17.14
C LEU A 12 -0.89 -35.14 -15.77
N PHE A 13 -0.05 -35.87 -15.03
CA PHE A 13 0.50 -35.41 -13.76
C PHE A 13 1.43 -34.19 -13.94
N VAL A 14 2.28 -34.20 -14.97
CA VAL A 14 3.17 -33.07 -15.29
C VAL A 14 2.37 -31.81 -15.67
N VAL A 15 1.29 -31.96 -16.45
CA VAL A 15 0.40 -30.84 -16.77
C VAL A 15 -0.26 -30.27 -15.51
N LEU A 16 -0.68 -31.16 -14.60
CA LEU A 16 -1.33 -30.75 -13.36
C LEU A 16 -0.34 -30.09 -12.38
N LEU A 17 0.93 -30.51 -12.36
CA LEU A 17 2.01 -29.81 -11.65
C LEU A 17 2.21 -28.39 -12.19
N GLY A 18 2.07 -28.17 -13.50
CA GLY A 18 2.07 -26.84 -14.10
C GLY A 18 0.97 -25.95 -13.54
N TRP A 19 -0.25 -26.47 -13.42
CA TRP A 19 -1.38 -25.74 -12.81
C TRP A 19 -1.18 -25.46 -11.32
N VAL A 20 -0.64 -26.43 -10.59
CA VAL A 20 -0.29 -26.26 -9.17
C VAL A 20 0.78 -25.17 -9.02
N GLY A 21 1.82 -25.20 -9.85
CA GLY A 21 2.87 -24.18 -9.86
C GLY A 21 2.34 -22.78 -10.15
N LEU A 22 1.44 -22.65 -11.13
CA LEU A 22 0.78 -21.38 -11.44
C LEU A 22 -0.08 -20.87 -10.26
N ALA A 23 -0.82 -21.76 -9.60
CA ALA A 23 -1.65 -21.43 -8.45
C ALA A 23 -0.80 -20.98 -7.24
N VAL A 24 0.31 -21.67 -6.97
CA VAL A 24 1.27 -21.29 -5.92
C VAL A 24 1.92 -19.94 -6.24
N TYR A 25 2.34 -19.73 -7.49
CA TYR A 25 2.92 -18.47 -7.93
C TYR A 25 1.91 -17.31 -7.80
N ALA A 26 0.67 -17.50 -8.25
CA ALA A 26 -0.39 -16.50 -8.13
C ALA A 26 -0.72 -16.21 -6.65
N GLY A 27 -0.77 -17.24 -5.80
CA GLY A 27 -0.94 -17.08 -4.35
C GLY A 27 0.19 -16.30 -3.70
N ALA A 28 1.45 -16.63 -4.02
CA ALA A 28 2.62 -15.92 -3.51
C ALA A 28 2.68 -14.46 -3.97
N MET A 29 2.39 -14.20 -5.25
CA MET A 29 2.27 -12.83 -5.77
C MET A 29 1.14 -12.06 -5.10
N SER A 30 0.00 -12.72 -4.81
CA SER A 30 -1.09 -12.09 -4.06
C SER A 30 -0.68 -11.73 -2.62
N VAL A 31 0.21 -12.50 -1.98
CA VAL A 31 0.76 -12.17 -0.65
C VAL A 31 1.74 -11.01 -0.73
N MET A 32 2.64 -11.02 -1.72
CA MET A 32 3.60 -9.92 -1.91
C MET A 32 2.93 -8.60 -2.28
N LEU A 33 1.78 -8.65 -2.97
CA LEU A 33 0.96 -7.47 -3.28
C LEU A 33 0.02 -7.08 -2.14
N SER A 34 -0.23 -7.99 -1.18
CA SER A 34 -1.11 -7.78 -0.03
C SER A 34 -0.32 -7.29 1.19
N ASP A 35 0.17 -6.05 1.14
CA ASP A 35 0.75 -5.36 2.31
C ASP A 35 -0.35 -4.76 3.24
N SER A 36 -1.61 -5.10 2.99
CA SER A 36 -2.76 -4.73 3.82
C SER A 36 -3.05 -5.85 4.83
N GLY A 37 -2.71 -5.60 6.10
CA GLY A 37 -2.83 -6.54 7.21
C GLY A 37 -4.25 -6.98 7.59
N ALA A 38 -4.98 -7.65 6.70
CA ALA A 38 -6.23 -8.32 7.01
C ALA A 38 -5.96 -9.55 7.92
N PRO A 39 -6.33 -9.52 9.21
CA PRO A 39 -5.94 -10.59 10.13
C PRO A 39 -6.82 -11.83 9.89
N GLY A 40 -6.19 -12.99 9.84
CA GLY A 40 -6.84 -14.30 9.92
C GLY A 40 -7.42 -14.83 8.60
N ILE A 41 -8.47 -14.21 8.06
CA ILE A 41 -9.27 -14.81 6.97
C ILE A 41 -8.51 -14.80 5.63
N ALA A 42 -7.78 -13.72 5.33
CA ALA A 42 -6.94 -13.64 4.13
C ALA A 42 -5.77 -14.63 4.19
N MET A 43 -5.13 -14.78 5.35
CA MET A 43 -4.04 -15.73 5.57
C MET A 43 -4.52 -17.18 5.41
N VAL A 44 -5.72 -17.52 5.92
CA VAL A 44 -6.34 -18.84 5.73
C VAL A 44 -6.66 -19.08 4.25
N GLY A 45 -7.22 -18.09 3.54
CA GLY A 45 -7.47 -18.18 2.10
C GLY A 45 -6.20 -18.41 1.28
N VAL A 46 -5.13 -17.68 1.60
CA VAL A 46 -3.80 -17.84 0.98
C VAL A 46 -3.21 -19.20 1.29
N ALA A 47 -3.20 -19.63 2.56
CA ALA A 47 -2.66 -20.93 2.95
C ALA A 47 -3.43 -22.08 2.27
N LEU A 48 -4.74 -21.95 2.14
CA LEU A 48 -5.59 -22.90 1.41
C LEU A 48 -5.26 -22.93 -0.09
N ALA A 49 -4.99 -21.77 -0.71
CA ALA A 49 -4.59 -21.71 -2.12
C ALA A 49 -3.17 -22.28 -2.36
N VAL A 50 -2.22 -21.95 -1.49
CA VAL A 50 -0.81 -22.34 -1.64
C VAL A 50 -0.58 -23.81 -1.30
N VAL A 51 -1.24 -24.34 -0.25
CA VAL A 51 -1.01 -25.70 0.25
C VAL A 51 -2.15 -26.65 -0.12
N GLY A 52 -3.40 -26.18 -0.06
CA GLY A 52 -4.58 -27.00 -0.30
C GLY A 52 -4.67 -27.49 -1.75
N ILE A 53 -4.36 -26.64 -2.72
CA ILE A 53 -4.37 -27.02 -4.14
C ILE A 53 -3.33 -28.12 -4.45
N PRO A 54 -2.03 -27.97 -4.12
CA PRO A 54 -1.07 -29.07 -4.28
C PRO A 54 -1.45 -30.35 -3.51
N ALA A 55 -1.89 -30.22 -2.25
CA ALA A 55 -2.22 -31.38 -1.43
C ALA A 55 -3.40 -32.17 -2.02
N SER A 56 -4.42 -31.49 -2.53
CA SER A 56 -5.56 -32.13 -3.19
C SER A 56 -5.16 -32.86 -4.47
N ALA A 57 -4.26 -32.27 -5.26
CA ALA A 57 -3.72 -32.87 -6.48
C ALA A 57 -2.96 -34.17 -6.19
N VAL A 58 -2.07 -34.12 -5.20
CA VAL A 58 -1.29 -35.28 -4.77
C VAL A 58 -2.20 -36.38 -4.23
N ALA A 59 -3.18 -36.04 -3.40
CA ALA A 59 -4.10 -37.01 -2.81
C ALA A 59 -4.89 -37.78 -3.89
N VAL A 60 -5.44 -37.08 -4.89
CA VAL A 60 -6.21 -37.71 -5.97
C VAL A 60 -5.33 -38.66 -6.80
N TYR A 61 -4.09 -38.27 -7.09
CA TYR A 61 -3.16 -39.14 -7.84
C TYR A 61 -2.69 -40.35 -7.04
N VAL A 62 -2.43 -40.19 -5.74
CA VAL A 62 -2.09 -41.33 -4.88
C VAL A 62 -3.24 -42.33 -4.83
N VAL A 63 -4.49 -41.85 -4.67
CA VAL A 63 -5.68 -42.71 -4.70
C VAL A 63 -5.82 -43.42 -6.04
N ALA A 64 -5.55 -42.73 -7.15
CA ALA A 64 -5.61 -43.32 -8.49
C ALA A 64 -4.55 -44.42 -8.70
N VAL A 65 -3.32 -44.20 -8.25
CA VAL A 65 -2.23 -45.19 -8.31
C VAL A 65 -2.57 -46.42 -7.47
N VAL A 66 -3.03 -46.23 -6.23
CA VAL A 66 -3.42 -47.34 -5.34
C VAL A 66 -4.59 -48.12 -5.93
N SER A 67 -5.56 -47.44 -6.54
CA SER A 67 -6.72 -48.07 -7.17
C SER A 67 -6.34 -48.87 -8.42
N ALA A 68 -5.42 -48.33 -9.23
CA ALA A 68 -4.90 -49.03 -10.40
C ALA A 68 -4.09 -50.29 -10.02
N TRP A 69 -3.38 -50.29 -8.90
CA TRP A 69 -2.66 -51.47 -8.40
C TRP A 69 -3.56 -52.58 -7.85
N ARG A 70 -4.79 -52.25 -7.43
CA ARG A 70 -5.75 -53.23 -6.89
C ARG A 70 -6.74 -53.76 -7.93
N ALA A 71 -6.73 -53.24 -9.14
CA ALA A 71 -7.68 -53.61 -10.18
C ALA A 71 -7.11 -54.72 -11.07
N ASP A 72 -7.81 -55.85 -11.14
CA ASP A 72 -7.45 -57.01 -11.98
C ASP A 72 -7.91 -56.86 -13.46
N GLY A 73 -8.11 -55.61 -13.95
CA GLY A 73 -8.73 -55.34 -15.26
C GLY A 73 -8.20 -54.08 -15.97
N TYR A 74 -8.86 -53.63 -17.04
CA TYR A 74 -8.43 -52.48 -17.86
C TYR A 74 -8.31 -51.18 -17.03
N THR A 75 -7.09 -50.67 -16.89
CA THR A 75 -6.74 -49.51 -16.04
C THR A 75 -6.74 -48.16 -16.75
N PHE A 76 -7.00 -48.13 -18.05
CA PHE A 76 -6.82 -46.94 -18.91
C PHE A 76 -7.64 -45.71 -18.46
N TYR A 77 -8.77 -45.90 -17.78
CA TYR A 77 -9.65 -44.79 -17.37
C TYR A 77 -9.25 -44.14 -16.04
N TYR A 78 -8.45 -44.81 -15.18
CA TYR A 78 -8.04 -44.25 -13.89
C TYR A 78 -7.32 -42.90 -13.99
N PRO A 79 -6.39 -42.68 -14.94
CA PRO A 79 -5.70 -41.40 -15.07
C PRO A 79 -6.63 -40.27 -15.54
N LEU A 80 -7.59 -40.57 -16.40
CA LEU A 80 -8.58 -39.59 -16.87
C LEU A 80 -9.55 -39.20 -15.76
N VAL A 81 -10.04 -40.16 -14.99
CA VAL A 81 -10.90 -39.91 -13.83
C VAL A 81 -10.13 -39.14 -12.75
N ALA A 82 -8.87 -39.49 -12.49
CA ALA A 82 -8.01 -38.78 -11.55
C ALA A 82 -7.75 -37.33 -11.98
N PHE A 83 -7.50 -37.09 -13.27
CA PHE A 83 -7.32 -35.75 -13.80
C PHE A 83 -8.59 -34.90 -13.68
N ALA A 84 -9.75 -35.46 -14.07
CA ALA A 84 -11.03 -34.77 -13.95
C ALA A 84 -11.39 -34.46 -12.48
N ALA A 85 -11.23 -35.44 -11.58
CA ALA A 85 -11.47 -35.28 -10.16
C ALA A 85 -10.50 -34.28 -9.51
N GLY A 86 -9.21 -34.34 -9.86
CA GLY A 86 -8.18 -33.42 -9.37
C GLY A 86 -8.44 -31.98 -9.82
N THR A 87 -8.86 -31.80 -11.07
CA THR A 87 -9.20 -30.48 -11.62
C THR A 87 -10.45 -29.89 -10.94
N ALA A 88 -11.51 -30.70 -10.78
CA ALA A 88 -12.73 -30.27 -10.10
C ALA A 88 -12.48 -29.91 -8.62
N LEU A 89 -11.69 -30.72 -7.93
CA LEU A 89 -11.33 -30.49 -6.53
C LEU A 89 -10.46 -29.22 -6.38
N GLY A 90 -9.45 -29.06 -7.23
CA GLY A 90 -8.61 -27.85 -7.26
C GLY A 90 -9.41 -26.57 -7.53
N ALA A 91 -10.33 -26.61 -8.49
CA ALA A 91 -11.23 -25.49 -8.79
C ALA A 91 -12.15 -25.14 -7.61
N SER A 92 -12.65 -26.15 -6.91
CA SER A 92 -13.51 -25.96 -5.73
C SER A 92 -12.73 -25.31 -4.57
N VAL A 93 -11.50 -25.80 -4.30
CA VAL A 93 -10.61 -25.22 -3.29
C VAL A 93 -10.27 -23.76 -3.62
N ALA A 94 -9.98 -23.47 -4.90
CA ALA A 94 -9.73 -22.11 -5.37
C ALA A 94 -10.95 -21.20 -5.17
N ALA A 95 -12.15 -21.65 -5.55
CA ALA A 95 -13.37 -20.88 -5.38
C ALA A 95 -13.65 -20.54 -3.91
N VAL A 96 -13.42 -21.48 -2.99
CA VAL A 96 -13.54 -21.27 -1.54
C VAL A 96 -12.47 -20.27 -1.05
N ALA A 97 -11.22 -20.42 -1.48
CA ALA A 97 -10.14 -19.51 -1.12
C ALA A 97 -10.44 -18.06 -1.56
N PHE A 98 -10.85 -17.86 -2.82
CA PHE A 98 -11.26 -16.55 -3.34
C PHE A 98 -12.51 -16.01 -2.66
N GLY A 99 -13.49 -16.87 -2.35
CA GLY A 99 -14.69 -16.51 -1.60
C GLY A 99 -14.38 -15.98 -0.21
N LEU A 100 -13.46 -16.63 0.51
CA LEU A 100 -13.01 -16.20 1.83
C LEU A 100 -12.24 -14.87 1.79
N VAL A 101 -11.36 -14.68 0.81
CA VAL A 101 -10.66 -13.40 0.61
C VAL A 101 -11.67 -12.27 0.32
N ARG A 102 -12.62 -12.50 -0.58
CA ARG A 102 -13.66 -11.51 -0.93
C ARG A 102 -14.60 -11.21 0.23
N LEU A 103 -14.93 -12.21 1.04
CA LEU A 103 -15.74 -12.06 2.24
C LEU A 103 -14.99 -11.28 3.33
N GLY A 104 -13.69 -11.55 3.52
CA GLY A 104 -12.83 -10.78 4.40
C GLY A 104 -12.78 -9.31 4.01
N LEU A 105 -12.66 -9.00 2.72
CA LEU A 105 -12.68 -7.63 2.20
C LEU A 105 -14.04 -6.93 2.37
N ARG A 106 -15.15 -7.67 2.27
CA ARG A 106 -16.50 -7.10 2.47
C ARG A 106 -16.83 -6.86 3.94
N LEU A 107 -16.47 -7.78 4.82
CA LEU A 107 -16.72 -7.66 6.26
C LEU A 107 -15.87 -6.54 6.92
N HIS A 108 -14.74 -6.16 6.31
CA HIS A 108 -13.93 -5.01 6.73
C HIS A 108 -14.22 -3.73 5.91
N GLY A 109 -15.18 -3.77 4.98
CA GLY A 109 -15.40 -2.74 3.96
C GLY A 109 -16.69 -1.95 4.08
N THR A 110 -17.51 -2.15 5.11
CA THR A 110 -18.75 -1.40 5.29
C THR A 110 -18.98 -1.12 6.76
N ASP A 111 -18.77 0.13 7.14
CA ASP A 111 -19.59 0.87 8.10
C ASP A 111 -19.28 2.36 7.91
N ALA A 112 -20.08 3.00 7.05
CA ALA A 112 -20.13 4.45 6.93
C ALA A 112 -21.52 4.87 7.39
N ASP A 113 -21.59 5.40 8.62
CA ASP A 113 -22.69 6.28 8.98
C ASP A 113 -22.24 7.36 9.98
N SER A 114 -22.65 8.60 9.67
CA SER A 114 -22.66 9.85 10.45
C SER A 114 -21.38 10.68 10.72
N SER A 115 -21.28 11.80 9.96
CA SER A 115 -20.83 13.17 10.33
C SER A 115 -19.35 13.61 10.17
N PRO A 116 -19.09 14.90 9.88
CA PRO A 116 -19.46 15.69 8.70
C PRO A 116 -18.34 15.70 7.63
N GLU A 117 -18.76 15.82 6.37
CA GLU A 117 -18.02 15.91 5.10
C GLU A 117 -16.49 16.12 5.16
N ALA A 118 -15.75 15.04 5.41
CA ALA A 118 -14.37 14.92 4.95
C ALA A 118 -14.44 14.59 3.46
N VAL A 119 -13.94 15.48 2.61
CA VAL A 119 -13.69 15.16 1.20
C VAL A 119 -12.88 13.86 1.20
N PRO A 120 -13.38 12.75 0.61
CA PRO A 120 -12.65 11.50 0.64
C PRO A 120 -11.28 11.73 0.01
N ALA A 121 -10.21 11.45 0.78
CA ALA A 121 -8.86 11.59 0.31
C ALA A 121 -8.76 10.84 -1.05
N PRO A 122 -8.32 11.49 -2.12
CA PRO A 122 -8.31 10.85 -3.43
C PRO A 122 -7.35 9.67 -3.42
N ALA A 123 -7.54 8.72 -4.34
CA ALA A 123 -6.70 7.53 -4.39
C ALA A 123 -5.20 7.87 -4.61
N VAL A 124 -4.90 9.02 -5.21
CA VAL A 124 -3.54 9.48 -5.51
C VAL A 124 -3.39 10.97 -5.30
N TYR A 125 -2.16 11.42 -5.02
CA TYR A 125 -1.82 12.84 -4.94
C TYR A 125 -1.89 13.51 -6.31
N THR A 126 -2.57 14.65 -6.36
CA THR A 126 -2.71 15.49 -7.56
C THR A 126 -2.34 16.92 -7.23
N PHE A 127 -1.58 17.56 -8.11
CA PHE A 127 -0.98 18.87 -7.88
C PHE A 127 -1.37 19.82 -9.02
N ASP A 128 -1.90 20.98 -8.66
CA ASP A 128 -2.25 22.05 -9.58
C ASP A 128 -1.17 23.13 -9.51
N THR A 129 -0.43 23.32 -10.61
CA THR A 129 0.57 24.38 -10.74
C THR A 129 -0.13 25.72 -10.95
N VAL A 130 0.24 26.72 -10.15
CA VAL A 130 -0.36 28.06 -10.20
C VAL A 130 0.64 29.09 -10.69
N HIS A 131 1.87 29.06 -10.16
CA HIS A 131 2.95 29.96 -10.56
C HIS A 131 4.16 29.20 -11.05
N GLU A 132 4.86 29.81 -12.00
CA GLU A 132 6.14 29.32 -12.50
C GLU A 132 7.16 30.46 -12.42
N VAL A 133 8.32 30.18 -11.84
CA VAL A 133 9.43 31.13 -11.70
C VAL A 133 10.65 30.55 -12.40
N ARG A 134 11.36 31.39 -13.18
CA ARG A 134 12.49 30.98 -14.00
C ARG A 134 13.73 31.82 -13.67
N ASP A 135 14.87 31.14 -13.54
CA ASP A 135 16.19 31.76 -13.48
C ASP A 135 17.18 30.99 -14.37
N GLY A 136 17.50 31.56 -15.53
CA GLY A 136 18.28 30.88 -16.56
C GLY A 136 17.66 29.54 -16.98
N GLY A 137 18.34 28.44 -16.66
CA GLY A 137 17.85 27.08 -16.91
C GLY A 137 17.03 26.47 -15.78
N LEU A 138 16.99 27.10 -14.60
CA LEU A 138 16.24 26.63 -13.45
C LEU A 138 14.77 27.06 -13.55
N VAL A 139 13.85 26.10 -13.47
CA VAL A 139 12.40 26.36 -13.43
C VAL A 139 11.82 25.79 -12.14
N ILE A 140 11.33 26.67 -11.28
CA ILE A 140 10.60 26.29 -10.07
C ILE A 140 9.11 26.54 -10.28
N GLU A 141 8.27 25.72 -9.65
CA GLU A 141 6.82 25.87 -9.70
C GLU A 141 6.25 25.99 -8.29
N LEU A 142 5.29 26.88 -8.10
CA LEU A 142 4.46 26.94 -6.91
C LEU A 142 3.07 26.45 -7.27
N GLY A 143 2.47 25.67 -6.38
CA GLY A 143 1.13 25.17 -6.62
C GLY A 143 0.46 24.66 -5.36
N ILE A 144 -0.69 24.03 -5.56
CA ILE A 144 -1.54 23.49 -4.50
C ILE A 144 -1.81 22.02 -4.79
N GLU A 145 -1.61 21.17 -3.79
CA GLU A 145 -2.02 19.78 -3.78
C GLU A 145 -3.55 19.73 -3.62
N ARG A 146 -4.28 19.26 -4.64
CA ARG A 146 -5.75 19.30 -4.66
C ARG A 146 -6.41 18.49 -3.55
N SER A 147 -5.75 17.42 -3.11
CA SER A 147 -6.26 16.47 -2.11
C SER A 147 -6.28 17.04 -0.70
N SER A 148 -5.19 17.67 -0.30
CA SER A 148 -5.00 18.20 1.05
C SER A 148 -5.17 19.72 1.12
N GLY A 149 -5.20 20.41 -0.03
CA GLY A 149 -5.14 21.87 -0.13
C GLY A 149 -3.77 22.46 0.21
N ARG A 150 -2.75 21.62 0.40
CA ARG A 150 -1.43 22.06 0.85
C ARG A 150 -0.64 22.70 -0.27
N ARG A 151 0.12 23.73 0.07
CA ARG A 151 0.96 24.44 -0.89
C ARG A 151 2.29 23.74 -1.05
N TYR A 152 2.84 23.81 -2.25
CA TYR A 152 4.15 23.25 -2.54
C TYR A 152 5.01 24.19 -3.37
N LEU A 153 6.32 24.01 -3.23
CA LEU A 153 7.33 24.42 -4.20
C LEU A 153 7.93 23.17 -4.84
N ARG A 154 7.96 23.14 -6.17
CA ARG A 154 8.62 22.09 -6.95
C ARG A 154 9.91 22.64 -7.53
N THR A 155 11.01 21.93 -7.32
CA THR A 155 12.31 22.27 -7.89
C THR A 155 12.90 21.06 -8.62
N PRO A 156 13.58 21.25 -9.76
CA PRO A 156 14.44 20.20 -10.28
C PRO A 156 15.58 19.96 -9.28
N MET A 157 16.01 18.70 -9.20
CA MET A 157 17.11 18.24 -8.36
C MET A 157 18.18 17.63 -9.26
N PRO A 158 19.46 17.98 -9.06
CA PRO A 158 20.53 17.47 -9.88
C PRO A 158 20.75 15.98 -9.58
N GLN A 159 20.86 15.15 -10.62
CA GLN A 159 21.22 13.75 -10.54
C GLN A 159 22.34 13.45 -11.55
N ARG A 160 23.09 12.36 -11.33
CA ARG A 160 24.26 11.99 -12.13
C ARG A 160 24.00 11.99 -13.65
N ASP A 161 22.80 11.58 -14.07
CA ASP A 161 22.41 11.41 -15.48
C ASP A 161 21.13 12.18 -15.86
N GLY A 162 20.80 13.27 -15.14
CA GLY A 162 19.64 14.09 -15.47
C GLY A 162 19.12 14.93 -14.31
N GLU A 163 17.87 15.36 -14.44
CA GLU A 163 17.15 16.05 -13.37
C GLU A 163 15.87 15.30 -13.05
N TYR A 164 15.60 15.12 -11.76
CA TYR A 164 14.28 14.69 -11.28
C TYR A 164 13.61 15.85 -10.55
N ARG A 165 12.30 15.78 -10.35
CA ARG A 165 11.52 16.85 -9.72
C ARG A 165 11.16 16.45 -8.29
N GLU A 166 11.52 17.28 -7.33
CA GLU A 166 11.05 17.15 -5.96
C GLU A 166 10.00 18.20 -5.64
N TYR A 167 9.10 17.82 -4.74
CA TYR A 167 8.02 18.65 -4.25
C TYR A 167 8.27 18.89 -2.76
N HIS A 168 8.20 20.14 -2.34
CA HIS A 168 8.41 20.53 -0.94
C HIS A 168 7.17 21.27 -0.42
N GLY A 169 6.64 20.83 0.72
CA GLY A 169 5.55 21.50 1.41
C GLY A 169 5.96 22.85 1.96
N ILE A 170 5.15 23.87 1.68
CA ILE A 170 5.33 25.23 2.17
C ILE A 170 4.03 25.69 2.84
N ASP A 171 4.15 26.60 3.80
CA ASP A 171 2.96 27.18 4.44
C ASP A 171 2.36 28.31 3.59
N VAL A 172 1.21 28.83 4.05
CA VAL A 172 0.50 29.96 3.44
C VAL A 172 1.41 31.18 3.31
N ALA A 173 2.13 31.54 4.37
CA ALA A 173 2.94 32.76 4.39
C ALA A 173 4.15 32.66 3.44
N MET A 174 4.78 31.49 3.37
CA MET A 174 5.82 31.18 2.40
C MET A 174 5.30 31.21 0.98
N TYR A 175 4.12 30.62 0.72
CA TYR A 175 3.52 30.63 -0.60
C TYR A 175 3.19 32.05 -1.06
N ASP A 176 2.60 32.87 -0.19
CA ASP A 176 2.29 34.26 -0.49
C ASP A 176 3.58 35.05 -0.75
N LEU A 177 4.59 34.91 0.12
CA LEU A 177 5.91 35.54 -0.07
C LEU A 177 6.56 35.09 -1.40
N PHE A 178 6.56 33.81 -1.71
CA PHE A 178 7.19 33.29 -2.93
C PHE A 178 6.42 33.65 -4.20
N SER A 179 5.10 33.87 -4.10
CA SER A 179 4.28 34.37 -5.20
C SER A 179 4.58 35.84 -5.49
N ASP A 180 4.88 36.63 -4.44
CA ASP A 180 5.19 38.06 -4.55
C ASP A 180 6.68 38.36 -4.84
N ASP A 181 7.58 37.52 -4.31
CA ASP A 181 9.04 37.66 -4.41
C ASP A 181 9.70 36.40 -5.01
N PRO A 182 9.96 36.41 -6.33
CA PRO A 182 10.66 35.32 -7.02
C PRO A 182 12.06 35.02 -6.48
N GLU A 183 12.79 36.01 -5.96
CA GLU A 183 14.15 35.78 -5.43
C GLU A 183 14.10 34.96 -4.13
N ALA A 184 13.10 35.22 -3.27
CA ALA A 184 12.86 34.42 -2.07
C ALA A 184 12.55 32.95 -2.42
N ALA A 185 11.73 32.72 -3.46
CA ALA A 185 11.40 31.38 -3.94
C ALA A 185 12.64 30.63 -4.46
N LEU A 186 13.50 31.31 -5.24
CA LEU A 186 14.74 30.75 -5.76
C LEU A 186 15.75 30.46 -4.65
N ALA A 187 15.89 31.36 -3.67
CA ALA A 187 16.76 31.17 -2.51
C ALA A 187 16.32 29.95 -1.68
N PHE A 188 15.01 29.73 -1.51
CA PHE A 188 14.48 28.55 -0.85
C PHE A 188 14.73 27.27 -1.68
N ALA A 189 14.48 27.31 -2.99
CA ALA A 189 14.76 26.17 -3.87
C ALA A 189 16.25 25.76 -3.84
N ALA A 190 17.17 26.72 -3.75
CA ALA A 190 18.60 26.46 -3.57
C ALA A 190 18.90 25.74 -2.23
N GLN A 191 18.19 26.07 -1.15
CA GLN A 191 18.32 25.39 0.13
C GLN A 191 17.77 23.95 0.07
N CYS A 192 16.63 23.73 -0.60
CA CYS A 192 16.09 22.39 -0.85
C CYS A 192 17.07 21.53 -1.65
N ARG A 193 17.63 22.08 -2.73
CA ARG A 193 18.68 21.43 -3.54
C ARG A 193 19.95 21.10 -2.76
N ALA A 194 20.21 21.82 -1.67
CA ALA A 194 21.32 21.55 -0.75
C ALA A 194 20.95 20.57 0.39
N GLY A 195 19.76 19.95 0.37
CA GLY A 195 19.31 18.97 1.37
C GLY A 195 18.96 19.58 2.73
N ARG A 196 18.70 20.89 2.82
CA ARG A 196 18.44 21.56 4.12
C ARG A 196 16.99 21.49 4.60
N HIS A 197 16.08 20.99 3.75
CA HIS A 197 14.64 20.94 4.00
C HIS A 197 14.07 19.54 3.68
N GLU A 198 14.77 18.49 4.12
CA GLU A 198 14.29 17.10 3.98
C GLU A 198 12.94 16.89 4.67
N ASP A 199 12.72 17.59 5.79
CA ASP A 199 11.46 17.64 6.55
C ASP A 199 10.30 18.19 5.73
N ARG A 200 10.59 18.86 4.62
CA ARG A 200 9.59 19.45 3.74
C ARG A 200 9.23 18.58 2.53
N TRP A 201 9.88 17.45 2.32
CA TRP A 201 9.61 16.59 1.17
C TRP A 201 8.17 16.07 1.11
N LEU A 202 7.54 16.20 -0.06
CA LEU A 202 6.21 15.68 -0.40
C LEU A 202 6.31 14.47 -1.32
N PRO A 203 5.38 13.50 -1.21
CA PRO A 203 5.24 12.44 -2.20
C PRO A 203 5.03 13.02 -3.61
N PRO A 204 5.56 12.36 -4.65
CA PRO A 204 5.36 12.82 -6.02
C PRO A 204 3.90 12.67 -6.48
N PRO A 205 3.48 13.41 -7.53
CA PRO A 205 2.18 13.24 -8.17
C PRO A 205 1.95 11.78 -8.57
N GLY A 206 0.71 11.30 -8.40
CA GLY A 206 0.32 9.93 -8.72
C GLY A 206 0.68 8.89 -7.66
N ALA A 207 1.45 9.23 -6.62
CA ALA A 207 1.65 8.34 -5.49
C ALA A 207 0.32 8.13 -4.72
N PRO A 208 0.11 6.95 -4.11
CA PRO A 208 -1.09 6.68 -3.30
C PRO A 208 -1.24 7.74 -2.22
N ALA A 209 -2.45 8.29 -2.02
CA ALA A 209 -2.65 9.25 -0.95
C ALA A 209 -2.60 8.57 0.43
N ALA A 210 -2.14 9.31 1.43
CA ALA A 210 -2.11 8.82 2.80
C ALA A 210 -3.50 8.95 3.43
N ALA A 211 -3.92 7.94 4.20
CA ALA A 211 -5.20 7.94 4.89
C ALA A 211 -5.01 8.05 6.41
N PRO A 212 -5.97 8.65 7.14
CA PRO A 212 -5.90 8.67 8.59
C PRO A 212 -5.72 7.29 9.22
N PRO A 213 -4.83 7.15 10.22
CA PRO A 213 -4.70 5.91 10.96
C PRO A 213 -6.02 5.64 11.70
N SER A 214 -6.54 4.43 11.56
CA SER A 214 -7.70 4.01 12.34
C SER A 214 -7.32 3.88 13.83
N PRO A 215 -8.26 4.13 14.77
CA PRO A 215 -7.98 4.06 16.21
C PRO A 215 -7.44 2.71 16.69
N ASP A 216 -7.81 1.63 16.00
CA ASP A 216 -7.39 0.26 16.28
C ASP A 216 -6.03 -0.10 15.65
N ARG A 217 -5.48 0.75 14.76
CA ARG A 217 -4.21 0.51 14.08
C ARG A 217 -3.06 0.48 15.08
N LYS A 218 -2.34 -0.65 15.10
CA LYS A 218 -1.14 -0.88 15.93
C LYS A 218 0.14 -0.70 15.10
N HIS A 219 1.28 -0.65 15.80
CA HIS A 219 2.60 -0.59 15.18
C HIS A 219 2.83 0.70 14.37
N LEU A 220 2.29 1.81 14.87
CA LEU A 220 2.47 3.13 14.26
C LEU A 220 3.82 3.77 14.57
N ALA A 221 4.50 3.32 15.63
CA ALA A 221 5.74 3.93 16.07
C ALA A 221 6.80 3.88 14.96
N ARG A 222 7.54 4.99 14.82
CA ARG A 222 8.58 5.24 13.81
C ARG A 222 8.08 5.34 12.37
N LYS A 223 6.78 5.19 12.11
CA LYS A 223 6.23 5.43 10.78
C LYS A 223 6.21 6.92 10.47
N ARG A 224 6.40 7.23 9.20
CA ARG A 224 6.22 8.58 8.67
C ARG A 224 4.73 8.81 8.44
N ALA A 225 4.23 9.95 8.91
CA ALA A 225 2.87 10.40 8.66
C ALA A 225 2.89 11.75 7.95
N VAL A 226 2.09 11.89 6.91
CA VAL A 226 1.84 13.15 6.21
C VAL A 226 0.85 13.97 7.04
N LEU A 227 1.08 15.26 7.18
CA LEU A 227 0.08 16.17 7.73
C LEU A 227 -0.91 16.54 6.62
N LEU A 228 -2.19 16.36 6.91
CA LEU A 228 -3.31 16.64 6.00
C LEU A 228 -3.83 18.09 6.13
N THR A 229 -3.11 18.93 6.87
CA THR A 229 -3.44 20.33 7.12
C THR A 229 -2.16 21.15 7.32
N ASP A 230 -2.22 22.44 7.00
CA ASP A 230 -1.14 23.39 7.30
C ASP A 230 -1.13 23.82 8.78
N HIS A 231 -2.23 23.61 9.50
CA HIS A 231 -2.43 24.01 10.90
C HIS A 231 -2.77 22.78 11.76
N PRO A 232 -1.77 21.97 12.16
CA PRO A 232 -2.02 20.83 13.01
C PRO A 232 -2.53 21.24 14.39
N ALA A 233 -3.49 20.49 14.89
CA ALA A 233 -4.04 20.62 16.23
C ALA A 233 -4.21 19.23 16.85
N ASP A 234 -4.36 19.16 18.17
CA ASP A 234 -4.85 17.98 18.85
C ASP A 234 -6.36 17.81 18.66
N ALA A 235 -6.90 16.67 19.11
CA ALA A 235 -8.31 16.31 18.97
C ALA A 235 -9.26 17.24 19.75
N SER A 236 -8.74 18.03 20.69
CA SER A 236 -9.49 19.07 21.38
C SER A 236 -9.52 20.41 20.63
N GLY A 237 -8.76 20.51 19.52
CA GLY A 237 -8.63 21.70 18.69
C GLY A 237 -7.52 22.65 19.14
N VAL A 238 -6.67 22.26 20.09
CA VAL A 238 -5.53 23.08 20.50
C VAL A 238 -4.39 22.91 19.50
N ALA A 239 -3.85 24.03 19.01
CA ALA A 239 -2.76 24.01 18.04
C ALA A 239 -1.54 23.22 18.56
N ALA A 240 -0.98 22.38 17.71
CA ALA A 240 0.17 21.53 17.98
C ALA A 240 1.47 22.36 18.07
N ARG A 241 1.68 23.01 19.21
CA ARG A 241 2.85 23.86 19.48
C ARG A 241 4.13 23.01 19.38
N GLY A 242 5.02 23.38 18.47
CA GLY A 242 6.26 22.64 18.17
C GLY A 242 6.34 22.11 16.73
N LEU A 243 5.23 22.15 16.00
CA LEU A 243 5.21 21.93 14.55
C LEU A 243 5.10 23.28 13.83
N PRO A 244 6.10 23.68 13.03
CA PRO A 244 5.97 24.82 12.15
C PRO A 244 4.76 24.69 11.24
N VAL A 245 4.12 25.81 10.92
CA VAL A 245 3.03 25.84 9.94
C VAL A 245 3.54 25.27 8.60
N GLY A 246 2.70 24.52 7.89
CA GLY A 246 3.04 23.93 6.59
C GLY A 246 4.03 22.77 6.65
N THR A 247 4.32 22.24 7.84
CA THR A 247 5.06 20.98 8.00
C THR A 247 4.34 19.89 7.20
N PRO A 248 4.99 19.22 6.23
CA PRO A 248 4.33 18.21 5.39
C PRO A 248 4.22 16.86 6.06
N PHE A 249 5.17 16.52 6.93
CA PHE A 249 5.20 15.21 7.53
C PHE A 249 5.92 15.23 8.86
N VAL A 250 5.62 14.20 9.65
CA VAL A 250 6.16 13.96 10.97
C VAL A 250 6.49 12.49 11.12
N VAL A 251 7.29 12.15 12.14
CA VAL A 251 7.53 10.77 12.53
C VAL A 251 6.66 10.48 13.75
N ILE A 252 5.85 9.42 13.67
CA ILE A 252 5.03 8.98 14.79
C ILE A 252 5.94 8.38 15.87
N VAL A 253 5.77 8.85 17.10
CA VAL A 253 6.44 8.32 18.29
C VAL A 253 5.57 7.28 18.99
N GLY A 254 4.26 7.55 19.07
CA GLY A 254 3.28 6.64 19.67
C GLY A 254 3.06 5.36 18.85
N ASN A 255 2.70 4.27 19.53
CA ASN A 255 2.49 2.98 18.84
C ASN A 255 1.05 2.73 18.34
N ARG A 256 0.11 3.58 18.77
CA ARG A 256 -1.33 3.55 18.51
C ARG A 256 -1.92 4.94 18.78
N VAL A 257 -3.10 5.20 18.22
CA VAL A 257 -3.92 6.36 18.61
C VAL A 257 -4.30 6.22 20.09
N ASP A 258 -4.21 7.31 20.84
CA ASP A 258 -4.61 7.31 22.25
C ASP A 258 -6.14 7.39 22.42
N ALA A 259 -6.60 7.35 23.68
CA ALA A 259 -8.03 7.34 23.99
C ALA A 259 -8.73 8.66 23.60
N ASP A 260 -7.98 9.75 23.49
CA ASP A 260 -8.48 11.07 23.13
C ASP A 260 -8.47 11.30 21.61
N GLY A 261 -7.98 10.32 20.83
CA GLY A 261 -7.91 10.40 19.37
C GLY A 261 -6.62 11.01 18.84
N ASN A 262 -5.59 11.16 19.67
CA ASN A 262 -4.33 11.77 19.28
C ASN A 262 -3.21 10.76 19.00
N LEU A 263 -2.18 11.25 18.31
CA LEU A 263 -0.91 10.59 18.13
C LEU A 263 0.24 11.51 18.55
N ALA A 264 1.14 10.98 19.37
CA ALA A 264 2.41 11.61 19.65
C ALA A 264 3.31 11.53 18.41
N VAL A 265 3.75 12.68 17.91
CA VAL A 265 4.58 12.84 16.72
C VAL A 265 5.74 13.78 16.99
N ARG A 266 6.73 13.82 16.09
CA ARG A 266 7.84 14.77 16.12
C ARG A 266 8.34 15.09 14.72
N LEU A 267 9.05 16.21 14.57
CA LEU A 267 9.74 16.51 13.31
C LEU A 267 10.85 15.48 13.02
N PRO A 268 11.12 15.18 11.74
CA PRO A 268 12.29 14.41 11.36
C PRO A 268 13.58 15.16 11.76
N GLY A 269 14.47 14.48 12.49
CA GLY A 269 15.68 15.07 13.07
C GLY A 269 15.89 14.65 14.52
N GLU A 270 17.13 14.66 14.99
CA GLU A 270 17.42 14.41 16.41
C GLU A 270 17.04 15.62 17.27
N GLY A 271 16.46 15.37 18.45
CA GLY A 271 16.16 16.40 19.45
C GLY A 271 14.89 17.23 19.21
N SER A 272 14.05 16.89 18.24
CA SER A 272 12.76 17.57 18.04
C SER A 272 11.77 17.25 19.17
N ASP A 273 10.99 18.25 19.56
CA ASP A 273 9.95 18.11 20.58
C ASP A 273 8.87 17.12 20.15
N ILE A 274 8.35 16.37 21.12
CA ILE A 274 7.20 15.48 20.92
C ILE A 274 5.94 16.31 21.10
N VAL A 275 5.09 16.31 20.08
CA VAL A 275 3.84 17.06 20.04
C VAL A 275 2.68 16.10 19.82
N SER A 276 1.53 16.40 20.41
CA SER A 276 0.29 15.66 20.19
C SER A 276 -0.47 16.24 19.00
N VAL A 277 -0.93 15.39 18.08
CA VAL A 277 -1.72 15.78 16.91
C VAL A 277 -2.92 14.85 16.78
N ASP A 278 -4.08 15.39 16.43
CA ASP A 278 -5.28 14.62 16.11
C ASP A 278 -4.95 13.61 14.99
N ALA A 279 -5.21 12.33 15.24
CA ALA A 279 -4.95 11.27 14.28
C ALA A 279 -5.66 11.51 12.93
N ARG A 280 -6.82 12.20 12.93
CA ARG A 280 -7.58 12.53 11.71
C ARG A 280 -6.86 13.54 10.81
N LEU A 281 -5.94 14.32 11.37
CA LEU A 281 -5.13 15.30 10.63
C LEU A 281 -3.81 14.71 10.12
N LEU A 282 -3.56 13.44 10.42
CA LEU A 282 -2.40 12.68 9.95
C LEU A 282 -2.84 11.71 8.86
N GLY A 283 -1.98 11.47 7.89
CA GLY A 283 -2.14 10.45 6.86
C GLY A 283 -0.96 9.48 6.94
N VAL A 284 -1.24 8.20 6.97
CA VAL A 284 -0.24 7.13 6.94
C VAL A 284 -0.48 6.21 5.76
N HIS A 285 0.60 5.78 5.11
CA HIS A 285 0.55 4.72 4.11
C HIS A 285 0.46 3.33 4.78
#